data_AF-A0A949WW26-F1
#
_entry.id   AF-A0A949WW26-F1
#
_cell.length_a   1.000
_cell.length_b   1.000
_cell.length_c   1.000
_cell.angle_alpha   90.00
_cell.angle_beta   90.00
_cell.angle_gamma   90.00
#
_symmetry.space_group_name_H-M   'P 1'
#
loop_
_entity.id
_entity.type
_entity.pdbx_description
1 polymer ?
#
loop_
_entity_poly.entity_id
_entity_poly.type
_entity_poly.pdbx_seq_one_letter_code
_entity_poly.pdbx_strand_id
1 'polypeptide(L)'
;MGNNDTTELKDLIFKIAGIISGNEGCYNSINQYDGSASSIGLLQWNGLRAKRLLKIIISKDEEQAKTILDGTNILDDVNKDDEFWDNKILDSFECKAIRKLLITEKGVIAQIELLLVDIEAYINHGKKLGIKDKKALAFFADLENQIGSYRAEKIIQSIDPEKELTMLNILTASALEPSLTHTISRRKCTYERIINEI
;
A
#
# COMPACT_ATOMS: atom_id res chain seq x y z
N MET A 1 -19.84 -13.52 20.81
CA MET A 1 -19.51 -13.46 19.37
C MET A 1 -18.52 -12.36 19.00
N GLY A 2 -18.42 -11.20 19.69
CA GLY A 2 -17.58 -10.07 19.24
C GLY A 2 -16.04 -10.20 19.29
N ASN A 3 -15.46 -11.14 20.04
CA ASN A 3 -14.00 -11.26 20.18
C ASN A 3 -13.32 -12.13 19.11
N ASN A 4 -14.02 -13.15 18.58
CA ASN A 4 -13.45 -14.02 17.54
C ASN A 4 -13.41 -13.34 16.18
N ASP A 5 -14.48 -12.66 15.77
CA ASP A 5 -14.55 -11.98 14.47
C ASP A 5 -13.50 -10.86 14.33
N THR A 6 -13.24 -10.12 15.42
CA THR A 6 -12.21 -9.08 15.46
C THR A 6 -10.80 -9.66 15.36
N THR A 7 -10.57 -10.84 15.95
CA THR A 7 -9.26 -11.52 15.91
C THR A 7 -9.01 -12.12 14.54
N GLU A 8 -10.02 -12.78 13.94
CA GLU A 8 -9.93 -13.31 12.57
C GLU A 8 -9.68 -12.22 11.53
N LEU A 9 -10.31 -11.04 11.68
CA LEU A 9 -10.08 -9.93 10.77
C LEU A 9 -8.64 -9.40 10.88
N LYS A 10 -8.12 -9.26 12.10
CA LYS A 10 -6.73 -8.84 12.32
C LYS A 10 -5.74 -9.84 11.73
N ASP A 11 -5.94 -11.13 11.96
CA ASP A 11 -5.08 -12.18 11.40
C ASP A 11 -5.10 -12.17 9.86
N LEU A 12 -6.29 -11.96 9.27
CA LEU A 12 -6.43 -11.80 7.82
C LEU A 12 -5.66 -10.57 7.31
N ILE A 13 -5.79 -9.42 7.98
CA ILE A 13 -5.06 -8.20 7.63
C ILE A 13 -3.55 -8.44 7.69
N PHE A 14 -3.03 -9.09 8.74
CA PHE A 14 -1.60 -9.39 8.87
C PHE A 14 -1.08 -10.30 7.75
N LYS A 15 -1.84 -11.34 7.38
CA LYS A 15 -1.49 -12.22 6.26
C LYS A 15 -1.44 -11.46 4.94
N ILE A 16 -2.49 -10.67 4.65
CA ILE A 16 -2.57 -9.87 3.42
C ILE A 16 -1.43 -8.84 3.38
N ALA A 17 -1.15 -8.19 4.50
CA ALA A 17 -0.04 -7.26 4.63
C ALA A 17 1.29 -7.91 4.24
N GLY A 18 1.59 -9.10 4.76
CA GLY A 18 2.81 -9.84 4.41
C GLY A 18 2.91 -10.27 2.94
N ILE A 19 1.77 -10.64 2.33
CA ILE A 19 1.70 -10.97 0.90
C ILE A 19 2.03 -9.73 0.07
N ILE A 20 1.30 -8.63 0.29
CA ILE A 20 1.42 -7.40 -0.52
C ILE A 20 2.79 -6.76 -0.31
N SER A 21 3.23 -6.56 0.93
CA SER A 21 4.54 -5.95 1.19
C SER A 21 5.70 -6.74 0.58
N GLY A 22 5.60 -8.07 0.57
CA GLY A 22 6.62 -8.94 -0.03
C GLY A 22 6.77 -8.77 -1.55
N ASN A 23 5.82 -8.11 -2.22
CA ASN A 23 5.87 -7.82 -3.65
C ASN A 23 6.37 -6.41 -3.97
N GLU A 24 6.48 -5.51 -2.98
CA GLU A 24 6.76 -4.08 -3.21
C GLU A 24 8.20 -3.67 -2.88
N GLY A 25 8.63 -3.87 -1.63
CA GLY A 25 9.91 -3.34 -1.18
C GLY A 25 10.33 -3.77 0.21
N CYS A 26 11.32 -3.07 0.74
CA CYS A 26 11.87 -3.23 2.08
C CYS A 26 11.65 -1.93 2.86
N TYR A 27 11.89 -1.97 4.18
CA TYR A 27 11.69 -0.81 5.06
C TYR A 27 12.42 0.46 4.61
N ASN A 28 13.59 0.36 3.96
CA ASN A 28 14.37 1.51 3.48
C ASN A 28 14.26 1.75 1.97
N SER A 29 13.33 1.10 1.27
CA SER A 29 13.20 1.28 -0.17
C SER A 29 12.80 2.73 -0.49
N ILE A 30 13.46 3.29 -1.49
CA ILE A 30 13.07 4.55 -2.12
C ILE A 30 13.19 4.34 -3.62
N ASN A 31 12.10 4.52 -4.34
CA ASN A 31 12.12 4.79 -5.76
C ASN A 31 12.04 6.30 -5.96
N GLN A 32 13.16 6.89 -6.42
CA GLN A 32 13.27 8.33 -6.56
C GLN A 32 12.33 8.89 -7.64
N TYR A 33 12.03 8.09 -8.67
CA TYR A 33 11.17 8.49 -9.78
C TYR A 33 10.14 7.39 -10.06
N ASP A 34 8.95 7.56 -9.50
CA ASP A 34 7.83 6.66 -9.63
C ASP A 34 6.64 7.38 -10.26
N GLY A 35 6.81 7.73 -11.55
CA GLY A 35 5.90 8.64 -12.24
C GLY A 35 6.24 10.09 -11.94
N SER A 36 5.34 10.82 -11.27
CA SER A 36 5.51 12.25 -10.96
C SER A 36 6.15 12.54 -9.59
N ALA A 37 6.21 11.54 -8.71
CA ALA A 37 6.74 11.68 -7.35
C ALA A 37 7.66 10.53 -6.97
N SER A 38 8.40 10.69 -5.88
CA SER A 38 9.14 9.58 -5.26
C SER A 38 8.20 8.70 -4.43
N SER A 39 8.49 7.39 -4.39
CA SER A 39 7.87 6.46 -3.47
C SER A 39 8.84 5.92 -2.43
N ILE A 40 8.33 5.65 -1.22
CA ILE A 40 9.13 5.30 -0.05
C ILE A 40 8.56 4.11 0.73
N GLY A 41 9.43 3.39 1.42
CA GLY A 41 9.07 2.37 2.41
C GLY A 41 8.48 1.08 1.85
N LEU A 42 7.97 0.27 2.76
CA LEU A 42 7.57 -1.12 2.56
C LEU A 42 6.52 -1.33 1.46
N LEU A 43 5.55 -0.42 1.32
CA LEU A 43 4.54 -0.47 0.24
C LEU A 43 4.87 0.41 -0.97
N GLN A 44 6.05 1.04 -1.00
CA GLN A 44 6.36 2.08 -1.99
C GLN A 44 5.26 3.17 -2.00
N TRP A 45 4.94 3.73 -0.83
CA TRP A 45 3.97 4.80 -0.71
C TRP A 45 4.42 6.02 -1.53
N ASN A 46 3.58 6.47 -2.45
CA ASN A 46 3.82 7.60 -3.36
C ASN A 46 2.93 8.80 -2.99
N GLY A 47 3.36 10.02 -3.34
CA GLY A 47 2.55 11.25 -3.22
C GLY A 47 2.03 11.51 -1.80
N LEU A 48 0.73 11.80 -1.70
CA LEU A 48 0.03 11.97 -0.41
C LEU A 48 0.28 10.83 0.60
N ARG A 49 0.42 9.58 0.15
CA ARG A 49 0.67 8.46 1.08
C ARG A 49 2.10 8.49 1.64
N ALA A 50 3.08 8.91 0.83
CA ALA A 50 4.46 9.13 1.29
C ALA A 50 4.52 10.23 2.37
N LYS A 51 3.84 11.35 2.11
CA LYS A 51 3.66 12.45 3.07
C LYS A 51 3.07 11.95 4.38
N ARG A 52 2.00 11.15 4.31
CA ARG A 52 1.34 10.59 5.50
C ARG A 52 2.30 9.74 6.32
N LEU A 53 3.08 8.87 5.68
CA LEU A 53 4.07 8.06 6.39
C LEU A 53 5.09 8.93 7.13
N LEU A 54 5.67 9.92 6.45
CA LEU A 54 6.67 10.81 7.06
C LEU A 54 6.08 11.57 8.27
N LYS A 55 4.86 12.07 8.16
CA LYS A 55 4.17 12.72 9.30
C LYS A 55 3.99 11.79 10.48
N ILE A 56 3.61 10.53 10.25
CA ILE A 56 3.48 9.53 11.32
C ILE A 56 4.85 9.30 11.98
N ILE A 57 5.91 9.10 11.21
CA ILE A 57 7.25 8.87 11.76
C ILE A 57 7.73 10.07 12.58
N ILE A 58 7.61 11.29 12.03
CA ILE A 58 7.99 12.54 12.71
C ILE A 58 7.23 12.68 14.04
N SER A 59 5.92 12.42 14.05
CA SER A 59 5.10 12.56 15.27
C SER A 59 5.44 11.55 16.38
N LYS A 60 6.09 10.43 16.04
CA LYS A 60 6.48 9.41 17.02
C LYS A 60 7.77 9.75 17.76
N ASP A 61 8.64 10.55 17.15
CA ASP A 61 9.90 11.02 17.74
C ASP A 61 10.41 12.26 16.98
N GLU A 62 9.90 13.43 17.35
CA GLU A 62 10.18 14.69 16.65
C GLU A 62 11.66 15.09 16.74
N GLU A 63 12.30 14.86 17.89
CA GLU A 63 13.70 15.23 18.10
C GLU A 63 14.66 14.35 17.30
N GLN A 64 14.40 13.04 17.24
CA GLN A 64 15.15 12.14 16.36
C GLN A 64 14.93 12.52 14.89
N ALA A 65 13.70 12.80 14.49
CA ALA A 65 13.39 13.20 13.12
C ALA A 65 14.11 14.51 12.74
N LYS A 66 14.09 15.53 13.60
CA LYS A 66 14.84 16.79 13.40
C LYS A 66 16.32 16.53 13.19
N THR A 67 16.91 15.67 14.01
CA THR A 67 18.33 15.32 13.92
C THR A 67 18.67 14.59 12.62
N ILE A 68 17.84 13.63 12.20
CA ILE A 68 18.10 12.82 11.01
C ILE A 68 17.87 13.61 9.71
N LEU A 69 16.85 14.48 9.71
CA LEU A 69 16.43 15.28 8.56
C LEU A 69 17.16 16.63 8.47
N ASP A 70 18.10 16.91 9.38
CA ASP A 70 18.89 18.14 9.33
C ASP A 70 19.60 18.31 7.97
N GLY A 71 19.56 19.54 7.47
CA GLY A 71 20.06 19.87 6.12
C GLY A 71 19.14 19.44 4.96
N THR A 72 17.92 18.99 5.23
CA THR A 72 16.87 18.75 4.22
C THR A 72 15.68 19.67 4.42
N ASN A 73 14.80 19.78 3.41
CA ASN A 73 13.54 20.55 3.53
C ASN A 73 12.36 19.70 4.02
N ILE A 74 12.58 18.43 4.39
CA ILE A 74 11.48 17.47 4.60
C ILE A 74 10.55 17.87 5.75
N LEU A 75 11.07 18.46 6.83
CA LEU A 75 10.24 18.91 7.96
C LEU A 75 9.25 20.02 7.56
N ASP A 76 9.63 20.88 6.62
CA ASP A 76 8.77 21.93 6.09
C ASP A 76 7.85 21.36 5.01
N ASP A 77 8.40 20.54 4.12
CA ASP A 77 7.70 19.95 2.98
C ASP A 77 6.49 19.10 3.41
N VAL A 78 6.57 18.35 4.52
CA VAL A 78 5.42 17.54 5.01
C VAL A 78 4.18 18.37 5.36
N ASN A 79 4.32 19.69 5.51
CA ASN A 79 3.22 20.62 5.78
C ASN A 79 2.67 21.30 4.52
N LYS A 80 3.30 21.13 3.36
CA LYS A 80 2.77 21.60 2.07
C LYS A 80 1.52 20.82 1.66
N ASP A 81 0.82 21.26 0.62
CA ASP A 81 -0.40 20.63 0.14
C ASP A 81 -0.14 19.26 -0.53
N ASP A 82 -1.21 18.63 -1.00
CA ASP A 82 -1.14 17.28 -1.59
C ASP A 82 -0.58 17.34 -3.02
N GLU A 83 -0.88 18.42 -3.77
CA GLU A 83 -0.34 18.65 -5.11
C GLU A 83 1.19 18.74 -5.11
N PHE A 84 1.78 19.41 -4.10
CA PHE A 84 3.23 19.41 -3.91
C PHE A 84 3.78 18.00 -3.78
N TRP A 85 3.14 17.16 -2.96
CA TRP A 85 3.62 15.80 -2.71
C TRP A 85 3.40 14.86 -3.89
N ASP A 86 2.31 15.02 -4.62
CA ASP A 86 2.03 14.28 -5.86
C ASP A 86 3.04 14.59 -6.98
N ASN A 87 3.89 15.61 -6.78
CA ASN A 87 4.99 15.99 -7.67
C ASN A 87 6.37 16.03 -6.97
N LYS A 88 6.46 15.59 -5.71
CA LYS A 88 7.70 15.70 -4.93
C LYS A 88 8.68 14.62 -5.33
N ILE A 89 9.70 15.03 -6.09
CA ILE A 89 10.90 14.23 -6.32
C ILE A 89 11.91 14.53 -5.23
N LEU A 90 12.30 13.49 -4.50
CA LEU A 90 13.33 13.58 -3.47
C LEU A 90 14.70 13.73 -4.13
N ASP A 91 15.52 14.65 -3.63
CA ASP A 91 16.92 14.73 -4.04
C ASP A 91 17.76 13.64 -3.35
N SER A 92 19.06 13.58 -3.68
CA SER A 92 19.96 12.55 -3.14
C SER A 92 20.21 12.69 -1.63
N PHE A 93 20.20 13.91 -1.09
CA PHE A 93 20.35 14.18 0.34
C PHE A 93 19.09 13.77 1.11
N GLU A 94 17.92 14.17 0.61
CA GLU A 94 16.62 13.78 1.13
C GLU A 94 16.45 12.25 1.11
N CYS A 95 16.80 11.59 0.00
CA CYS A 95 16.77 10.13 -0.09
C CYS A 95 17.64 9.48 1.01
N LYS A 96 18.85 10.00 1.24
CA LYS A 96 19.75 9.45 2.25
C LYS A 96 19.20 9.65 3.67
N ALA A 97 18.65 10.82 3.96
CA ALA A 97 18.06 11.14 5.27
C ALA A 97 16.81 10.30 5.53
N ILE A 98 15.89 10.24 4.56
CA ILE A 98 14.66 9.45 4.65
C ILE A 98 14.97 7.95 4.81
N ARG A 99 15.96 7.40 4.09
CA ARG A 99 16.36 5.98 4.29
C ARG A 99 16.77 5.70 5.73
N LYS A 100 17.48 6.62 6.39
CA LYS A 100 17.84 6.48 7.81
C LYS A 100 16.62 6.59 8.71
N LEU A 101 15.74 7.55 8.43
CA LEU A 101 14.52 7.77 9.20
C LEU A 101 13.58 6.56 9.14
N LEU A 102 13.44 5.94 7.97
CA LEU A 102 12.56 4.80 7.75
C LEU A 102 12.96 3.55 8.54
N ILE A 103 14.25 3.36 8.83
CA ILE A 103 14.77 2.18 9.53
C ILE A 103 15.00 2.40 11.02
N THR A 104 14.64 3.57 11.57
CA THR A 104 14.60 3.72 13.02
C THR A 104 13.48 2.85 13.58
N GLU A 105 13.53 2.56 14.89
CA GLU A 105 12.46 1.80 15.54
C GLU A 105 11.09 2.43 15.28
N LYS A 106 10.99 3.77 15.40
CA LYS A 106 9.75 4.50 15.13
C LYS A 106 9.38 4.52 13.65
N GLY A 107 10.38 4.57 12.76
CA GLY A 107 10.24 4.41 11.33
C GLY A 107 9.57 3.08 10.94
N VAL A 108 10.10 1.98 11.45
CA VAL A 108 9.58 0.63 11.19
C VAL A 108 8.16 0.46 11.75
N ILE A 109 7.92 0.92 12.98
CA ILE A 109 6.58 0.86 13.60
C ILE A 109 5.55 1.64 12.76
N ALA A 110 5.90 2.86 12.33
CA ALA A 110 5.01 3.67 11.51
C ALA A 110 4.66 3.02 10.16
N GLN A 111 5.63 2.37 9.52
CA GLN A 111 5.40 1.64 8.26
C GLN A 111 4.42 0.48 8.47
N ILE A 112 4.59 -0.29 9.54
CA ILE A 112 3.68 -1.39 9.88
C ILE A 112 2.28 -0.86 10.18
N GLU A 113 2.16 0.18 11.01
CA GLU A 113 0.86 0.78 11.34
C GLU A 113 0.12 1.29 10.08
N LEU A 114 0.82 2.04 9.21
CA LEU A 114 0.20 2.55 7.99
C LEU A 114 -0.17 1.42 7.01
N LEU A 115 0.68 0.40 6.87
CA LEU A 115 0.40 -0.79 6.08
C LEU A 115 -0.92 -1.45 6.53
N LEU A 116 -1.09 -1.69 7.83
CA LEU A 116 -2.30 -2.33 8.35
C LEU A 116 -3.54 -1.47 8.13
N VAL A 117 -3.44 -0.14 8.28
CA VAL A 117 -4.53 0.80 8.00
C VAL A 117 -4.94 0.77 6.52
N ASP A 118 -3.96 0.78 5.62
CA ASP A 118 -4.23 0.76 4.17
C ASP A 118 -4.86 -0.58 3.76
N ILE A 119 -4.34 -1.72 4.25
CA ILE A 119 -4.92 -3.04 3.97
C ILE A 119 -6.34 -3.17 4.50
N GLU A 120 -6.61 -2.70 5.72
CA GLU A 120 -7.96 -2.67 6.27
C GLU A 120 -8.91 -1.83 5.41
N ALA A 121 -8.45 -0.67 4.92
CA ALA A 121 -9.23 0.18 4.03
C ALA A 121 -9.59 -0.53 2.72
N TYR A 122 -8.63 -1.22 2.09
CA TYR A 122 -8.87 -1.96 0.85
C TYR A 122 -9.82 -3.13 1.04
N ILE A 123 -9.68 -3.89 2.13
CA ILE A 123 -10.61 -4.98 2.47
C ILE A 123 -12.02 -4.44 2.66
N ASN A 124 -12.16 -3.32 3.38
CA ASN A 124 -13.45 -2.69 3.61
C ASN A 124 -14.06 -2.14 2.32
N HIS A 125 -13.24 -1.63 1.40
CA HIS A 125 -13.70 -1.23 0.07
C HIS A 125 -14.19 -2.44 -0.74
N GLY A 126 -13.44 -3.53 -0.81
CA GLY A 126 -13.86 -4.76 -1.48
C GLY A 126 -15.17 -5.33 -0.92
N LYS A 127 -15.34 -5.30 0.40
CA LYS A 127 -16.62 -5.70 1.05
C LYS A 127 -17.79 -4.83 0.60
N LYS A 128 -17.59 -3.51 0.48
CA LYS A 128 -18.63 -2.58 -0.02
C LYS A 128 -19.01 -2.85 -1.47
N LEU A 129 -18.08 -3.37 -2.27
CA LEU A 129 -18.31 -3.82 -3.65
C LEU A 129 -18.96 -5.21 -3.73
N GLY A 130 -19.25 -5.85 -2.60
CA GLY A 130 -19.94 -7.14 -2.54
C GLY A 130 -19.03 -8.36 -2.48
N ILE A 131 -17.70 -8.18 -2.39
CA ILE A 131 -16.76 -9.29 -2.24
C ILE A 131 -16.89 -9.89 -0.84
N LYS A 132 -17.20 -11.19 -0.77
CA LYS A 132 -17.39 -11.92 0.50
C LYS A 132 -16.25 -12.90 0.81
N ASP A 133 -15.65 -13.48 -0.21
CA ASP A 133 -14.59 -14.48 -0.06
C ASP A 133 -13.28 -13.84 0.43
N LYS A 134 -12.63 -14.45 1.43
CA LYS A 134 -11.41 -13.91 2.05
C LYS A 134 -10.24 -13.85 1.06
N LYS A 135 -10.13 -14.82 0.13
CA LYS A 135 -9.07 -14.84 -0.89
C LYS A 135 -9.32 -13.78 -1.96
N ALA A 136 -10.56 -13.62 -2.39
CA ALA A 136 -10.97 -12.54 -3.29
C ALA A 136 -10.71 -11.16 -2.69
N LEU A 137 -10.99 -10.96 -1.40
CA LEU A 137 -10.67 -9.70 -0.69
C LEU A 137 -9.16 -9.43 -0.65
N ALA A 138 -8.35 -10.46 -0.40
CA ALA A 138 -6.90 -10.33 -0.43
C ALA A 138 -6.37 -9.93 -1.82
N PHE A 139 -6.90 -10.58 -2.86
CA PHE A 139 -6.51 -10.28 -4.24
C PHE A 139 -6.95 -8.89 -4.67
N PHE A 140 -8.16 -8.47 -4.27
CA PHE A 140 -8.65 -7.12 -4.48
C PHE A 140 -7.78 -6.07 -3.75
N ALA A 141 -7.33 -6.35 -2.51
CA ALA A 141 -6.46 -5.44 -1.79
C ALA A 141 -5.10 -5.22 -2.48
N ASP A 142 -4.49 -6.28 -3.04
CA ASP A 142 -3.28 -6.15 -3.85
C ASP A 142 -3.54 -5.37 -5.14
N LEU A 143 -4.69 -5.61 -5.79
CA LEU A 143 -5.09 -4.88 -6.98
C LEU A 143 -5.23 -3.38 -6.68
N GLU A 144 -5.99 -3.02 -5.64
CA GLU A 144 -6.18 -1.63 -5.25
C GLU A 144 -4.88 -0.94 -4.86
N ASN A 145 -3.96 -1.64 -4.17
CA ASN A 145 -2.64 -1.08 -3.89
C ASN A 145 -1.85 -0.74 -5.16
N GLN A 146 -1.96 -1.59 -6.19
CA GLN A 146 -1.22 -1.41 -7.46
C GLN A 146 -1.78 -0.33 -8.36
N ILE A 147 -3.12 -0.21 -8.45
CA ILE A 147 -3.76 0.59 -9.51
C ILE A 147 -4.70 1.68 -8.99
N GLY A 148 -4.83 1.79 -7.67
CA GLY A 148 -5.74 2.72 -7.01
C GLY A 148 -7.19 2.25 -7.02
N SER A 149 -7.97 2.83 -6.10
CA SER A 149 -9.36 2.47 -5.80
C SER A 149 -10.27 2.55 -7.02
N TYR A 150 -10.20 3.64 -7.78
CA TYR A 150 -11.07 3.86 -8.95
C TYR A 150 -10.94 2.76 -10.00
N ARG A 151 -9.70 2.39 -10.35
CA ARG A 151 -9.46 1.37 -11.39
C ARG A 151 -9.77 -0.03 -10.86
N ALA A 152 -9.46 -0.31 -9.59
CA ALA A 152 -9.83 -1.57 -8.96
C ALA A 152 -11.35 -1.77 -8.90
N GLU A 153 -12.10 -0.73 -8.54
CA GLU A 153 -13.56 -0.73 -8.56
C GLU A 153 -14.12 -1.00 -9.96
N LYS A 154 -13.57 -0.34 -11.00
CA LYS A 154 -13.97 -0.56 -12.39
C LYS A 154 -13.78 -2.00 -12.84
N ILE A 155 -12.72 -2.67 -12.39
CA ILE A 155 -12.50 -4.09 -12.67
C ILE A 155 -13.61 -4.93 -12.04
N ILE A 156 -13.97 -4.68 -10.78
CA ILE A 156 -15.06 -5.39 -10.12
C ILE A 156 -16.40 -5.16 -10.83
N GLN A 157 -16.69 -3.92 -11.23
CA GLN A 157 -17.91 -3.56 -11.96
C GLN A 157 -18.00 -4.15 -13.37
N SER A 158 -16.88 -4.59 -13.95
CA SER A 158 -16.88 -5.22 -15.28
C SER A 158 -17.22 -6.72 -15.24
N ILE A 159 -17.22 -7.32 -14.05
CA ILE A 159 -17.64 -8.71 -13.86
C ILE A 159 -19.16 -8.76 -13.95
N ASP A 160 -19.67 -9.73 -14.73
CA ASP A 160 -21.10 -10.03 -14.84
C ASP A 160 -21.74 -10.11 -13.44
N PRO A 161 -22.78 -9.31 -13.13
CA PRO A 161 -23.43 -9.30 -11.82
C PRO A 161 -24.01 -10.66 -11.39
N GLU A 162 -24.27 -11.57 -12.32
CA GLU A 162 -24.73 -12.93 -12.02
C GLU A 162 -23.58 -13.86 -11.56
N LYS A 163 -22.32 -13.45 -11.76
CA LYS A 163 -21.14 -14.21 -11.33
C LYS A 163 -20.73 -13.82 -9.93
N GLU A 164 -20.32 -14.82 -9.15
CA GLU A 164 -19.68 -14.59 -7.86
C GLU A 164 -18.33 -13.87 -8.02
N LEU A 165 -18.04 -12.93 -7.12
CA LEU A 165 -16.76 -12.22 -7.05
C LEU A 165 -15.67 -13.09 -6.42
N THR A 166 -15.35 -14.20 -7.08
CA THR A 166 -14.25 -15.11 -6.70
C THR A 166 -12.91 -14.51 -7.12
N MET A 167 -11.83 -14.95 -6.46
CA MET A 167 -10.46 -14.55 -6.84
C MET A 167 -10.16 -14.82 -8.32
N LEU A 168 -10.64 -15.95 -8.87
CA LEU A 168 -10.46 -16.28 -10.28
C LEU A 168 -11.18 -15.29 -11.20
N ASN A 169 -12.44 -14.94 -10.91
CA ASN A 169 -13.19 -13.98 -11.72
C ASN A 169 -12.57 -12.59 -11.68
N ILE A 170 -12.05 -12.15 -10.52
CA ILE A 170 -11.33 -10.87 -10.40
C ILE A 170 -10.00 -10.93 -11.17
N LEU A 171 -9.24 -12.03 -11.09
CA LEU A 171 -8.03 -12.21 -11.88
C LEU A 171 -8.34 -12.14 -13.38
N THR A 172 -9.36 -12.86 -13.86
CA THR A 172 -9.77 -12.86 -15.27
C THR A 172 -10.15 -11.45 -15.73
N ALA A 173 -10.99 -10.73 -14.98
CA ALA A 173 -11.38 -9.37 -15.31
C ALA A 173 -10.16 -8.42 -15.34
N SER A 174 -9.27 -8.51 -14.34
CA SER A 174 -8.06 -7.69 -14.29
C SER A 174 -7.06 -7.99 -15.42
N ALA A 175 -7.05 -9.22 -15.94
CA ALA A 175 -6.18 -9.62 -17.04
C ALA A 175 -6.69 -9.13 -18.41
N LEU A 176 -7.99 -8.84 -18.51
CA LEU A 176 -8.61 -8.27 -19.71
C LEU A 176 -8.42 -6.76 -19.83
N GLU A 177 -8.01 -6.08 -18.75
CA GLU A 177 -7.75 -4.64 -18.75
C GLU A 177 -6.46 -4.33 -19.55
N PRO A 178 -6.54 -3.75 -20.77
CA PRO A 178 -5.39 -3.66 -21.68
C PRO A 178 -4.24 -2.83 -21.11
N SER A 179 -4.59 -1.82 -20.31
CA SER A 179 -3.66 -0.92 -19.64
C SER A 179 -2.83 -1.60 -18.52
N LEU A 180 -3.16 -2.84 -18.15
CA LEU A 180 -2.54 -3.58 -17.04
C LEU A 180 -1.81 -4.85 -17.48
N THR A 181 -1.64 -5.11 -18.77
CA THR A 181 -1.03 -6.36 -19.27
C THR A 181 0.39 -6.60 -18.73
N HIS A 182 1.16 -5.54 -18.49
CA HIS A 182 2.53 -5.61 -17.94
C HIS A 182 2.60 -6.10 -16.47
N THR A 183 1.51 -6.05 -15.72
CA THR A 183 1.44 -6.51 -14.31
C THR A 183 0.82 -7.90 -14.15
N ILE A 184 0.51 -8.62 -15.24
CA ILE A 184 -0.12 -9.96 -15.18
C ILE A 184 0.76 -10.96 -14.41
N SER A 185 2.08 -10.98 -14.63
CA SER A 185 2.98 -11.89 -13.94
C SER A 185 2.97 -11.67 -12.43
N ARG A 186 2.95 -10.41 -11.99
CA ARG A 186 2.82 -10.05 -10.58
C ARG A 186 1.50 -10.55 -10.00
N ARG A 187 0.38 -10.31 -10.69
CA ARG A 187 -0.95 -10.78 -10.25
C ARG A 187 -1.02 -12.30 -10.13
N LYS A 188 -0.38 -13.05 -11.04
CA LYS A 188 -0.28 -14.52 -10.92
C LYS A 188 0.52 -14.95 -9.68
N CYS A 189 1.65 -14.30 -9.41
CA CYS A 189 2.42 -14.56 -8.19
C CYS A 189 1.59 -14.28 -6.92
N THR A 190 0.88 -13.14 -6.86
CA THR A 190 -0.02 -12.84 -5.74
C THR A 190 -1.10 -13.90 -5.58
N TYR A 191 -1.73 -14.32 -6.68
CA TYR A 191 -2.76 -15.36 -6.69
C TYR A 191 -2.24 -16.67 -6.09
N GLU A 192 -1.05 -17.13 -6.48
CA GLU A 192 -0.43 -18.34 -5.94
C GLU A 192 -0.11 -18.22 -4.45
N ARG A 193 0.39 -17.07 -3.99
CA ARG A 193 0.66 -16.82 -2.56
C ARG A 193 -0.64 -16.83 -1.75
N ILE A 194 -1.70 -16.18 -2.24
CA ILE A 194 -3.02 -16.18 -1.58
C ILE A 194 -3.60 -17.59 -1.46
N ILE A 195 -3.44 -18.44 -2.49
CA ILE A 195 -3.91 -19.84 -2.41
C ILE A 195 -3.28 -20.58 -1.23
N ASN A 196 -2.00 -20.36 -1.00
CA ASN A 196 -1.21 -21.10 -0.02
C ASN A 196 -1.28 -20.51 1.41
N GLU A 197 -1.51 -19.21 1.55
CA GLU A 197 -1.36 -18.49 2.82
C GLU A 197 -2.70 -18.11 3.49
N ILE A 198 -3.79 -18.04 2.71
CA ILE A 198 -5.16 -17.68 3.16
C ILE A 198 -6.08 -18.89 3.04
#